data_AF-A0A972AQX2-F1
#
_entry.id   AF-A0A972AQX2-F1
#
_cell.length_a   1.000
_cell.length_b   1.000
_cell.length_c   1.000
_cell.angle_alpha   90.00
_cell.angle_beta   90.00
_cell.angle_gamma   90.00
#
_symmetry.space_group_name_H-M   'P 1'
#
loop_
_entity.id
_entity.type
_entity.pdbx_description
1 polymer ?
#
loop_
_entity_poly.entity_id
_entity_poly.type
_entity_poly.pdbx_seq_one_letter_code
_entity_poly.pdbx_strand_id
1 'polypeptide(L)'
;MKLNSNYLSKSYYVATLLQYNDELKKEGFQTETKKIFLLDGEAFVADLYAQNDEEKRVYDFQLTGRKDAQSERTASLKLLCVKIDAKPLVVYVKPPVEKQIVFDELEAIINDYFLTDDLPPELSDLSLETCINAVKIDEILTASFEKSLISLSGCATIFVTLRHELENNDKDSENHEGLVCCEHFPLSFDIGLDCDYNCKTLEYEIDLSEYISKKEEIKPPSDGKNYVSKARFDTEFKLYQELSESVLSMTDDTGMLFPTDFDSLPRDEFQKAEILDERAQKAAESIAAAGKSVKRYAPFVPKKLFEMLHELTAQCAKQLYAYNEFIVEGKASEFISQQEDCVKRAAEIIAGQDDFMEYMRKYIDSLDVK
;
A
#
# COMPACT_ATOMS: atom_id res chain seq x y z
N MET A 1 -0.12 -17.04 -0.02
CA MET A 1 0.60 -18.25 0.47
C MET A 1 0.09 -18.56 1.87
N LYS A 2 -0.57 -19.72 2.09
CA LYS A 2 -1.08 -20.07 3.43
C LYS A 2 0.07 -20.53 4.32
N LEU A 3 0.23 -19.93 5.50
CA LEU A 3 1.29 -20.31 6.43
C LEU A 3 1.05 -21.74 6.90
N ASN A 4 2.06 -22.60 6.79
CA ASN A 4 1.93 -23.98 7.23
C ASN A 4 1.75 -24.03 8.77
N SER A 5 0.77 -24.80 9.24
CA SER A 5 0.36 -24.87 10.66
C SER A 5 1.49 -25.25 11.62
N ASN A 6 2.53 -25.93 11.15
CA ASN A 6 3.73 -26.21 11.93
C ASN A 6 4.53 -24.95 12.24
N TYR A 7 4.58 -23.98 11.32
CA TYR A 7 5.24 -22.69 11.56
C TYR A 7 4.41 -21.84 12.52
N LEU A 8 3.08 -21.81 12.35
CA LEU A 8 2.18 -21.11 13.28
C LEU A 8 2.33 -21.64 14.71
N SER A 9 2.34 -22.97 14.88
CA SER A 9 2.52 -23.62 16.17
C SER A 9 3.87 -23.27 16.82
N LYS A 10 4.94 -23.20 16.02
CA LYS A 10 6.26 -22.75 16.50
C LYS A 10 6.26 -21.28 16.90
N SER A 11 5.60 -20.40 16.13
CA SER A 11 5.49 -18.98 16.46
C SER A 11 4.76 -18.77 17.77
N TYR A 12 3.62 -19.46 17.99
CA TYR A 12 2.89 -19.40 19.25
C TYR A 12 3.73 -19.93 20.42
N TYR A 13 4.45 -21.04 20.24
CA TYR A 13 5.36 -21.56 21.24
C TYR A 13 6.39 -20.53 21.69
N VAL A 14 7.07 -19.89 20.73
CA VAL A 14 8.10 -18.88 21.02
C VAL A 14 7.49 -17.64 21.68
N ALA A 15 6.34 -17.16 21.18
CA ALA A 15 5.65 -16.01 21.75
C ALA A 15 5.23 -16.24 23.20
N THR A 16 4.65 -17.41 23.51
CA THR A 16 4.25 -17.75 24.89
C THR A 16 5.47 -17.86 25.81
N LEU A 17 6.58 -18.44 25.36
CA LEU A 17 7.82 -18.49 26.15
C LEU A 17 8.36 -17.09 26.45
N LEU A 18 8.41 -16.21 25.46
CA LEU A 18 8.87 -14.83 25.62
C LEU A 18 7.98 -14.04 26.58
N GLN A 19 6.66 -14.19 26.47
CA GLN A 19 5.70 -13.55 27.38
C GLN A 19 5.96 -13.96 28.84
N TYR A 20 6.07 -15.27 29.11
CA TYR A 20 6.36 -15.76 30.47
C TYR A 20 7.71 -15.25 30.99
N ASN A 21 8.73 -15.22 30.14
CA ASN A 21 10.04 -14.70 30.50
C ASN A 21 9.97 -13.21 30.91
N ASP A 22 9.20 -12.40 30.18
CA ASP A 22 9.04 -10.98 30.48
C ASP A 22 8.17 -10.75 31.74
N GLU A 23 7.12 -11.53 31.94
CA GLU A 23 6.30 -11.49 33.15
C GLU A 23 7.11 -11.86 34.40
N LEU A 24 7.91 -12.92 34.33
CA LEU A 24 8.77 -13.34 35.46
C LEU A 24 9.85 -12.30 35.78
N LYS A 25 10.42 -11.64 34.78
CA LYS A 25 11.34 -10.52 35.01
C LYS A 25 10.65 -9.35 35.71
N LYS A 26 9.40 -9.04 35.35
CA LYS A 26 8.60 -8.01 36.05
C LYS A 26 8.31 -8.41 37.50
N GLU A 27 8.15 -9.70 37.78
CA GLU A 27 8.03 -10.26 39.13
C GLU A 27 9.36 -10.31 39.91
N GLY A 28 10.47 -9.88 39.31
CA GLY A 28 11.78 -9.82 39.97
C GLY A 28 12.62 -11.10 39.85
N PHE A 29 12.25 -12.05 38.99
CA PHE A 29 13.07 -13.23 38.74
C PHE A 29 14.23 -12.93 37.78
N GLN A 30 15.37 -13.55 38.05
CA GLN A 30 16.42 -13.76 37.05
C GLN A 30 16.06 -14.98 36.20
N THR A 31 16.04 -14.80 34.88
CA THR A 31 15.53 -15.80 33.94
C THR A 31 16.60 -16.23 32.93
N GLU A 32 16.64 -17.52 32.61
CA GLU A 32 17.50 -18.09 31.57
C GLU A 32 16.67 -19.01 30.66
N THR A 33 16.72 -18.77 29.34
CA THR A 33 16.06 -19.64 28.36
C THR A 33 17.01 -20.75 27.92
N LYS A 34 16.47 -21.96 27.64
CA LYS A 34 17.25 -23.13 27.19
C LYS A 34 18.38 -23.51 28.16
N LYS A 35 18.17 -23.36 29.46
CA LYS A 35 19.18 -23.69 30.47
C LYS A 35 19.43 -25.20 30.49
N ILE A 36 20.70 -25.57 30.44
CA ILE A 36 21.14 -26.97 30.45
C ILE A 36 21.47 -27.39 31.87
N PHE A 37 20.87 -28.48 32.33
CA PHE A 37 21.16 -29.12 33.60
C PHE A 37 21.80 -30.49 33.34
N LEU A 38 22.86 -30.81 34.07
CA LEU A 38 23.50 -32.13 34.00
C LEU A 38 23.02 -32.99 35.17
N LEU A 39 22.40 -34.12 34.84
CA LEU A 39 21.80 -35.07 35.78
C LEU A 39 22.36 -36.46 35.53
N ASP A 40 23.18 -36.97 36.45
CA ASP A 40 23.72 -38.34 36.41
C ASP A 40 24.36 -38.74 35.06
N GLY A 41 24.93 -37.76 34.34
CA GLY A 41 25.56 -37.95 33.02
C GLY A 41 24.67 -37.61 31.82
N GLU A 42 23.38 -37.31 32.03
CA GLU A 42 22.44 -36.90 30.98
C GLU A 42 22.14 -35.39 31.06
N ALA A 43 22.00 -34.75 29.89
CA ALA A 43 21.67 -33.34 29.80
C ALA A 43 20.15 -33.14 29.69
N PHE A 44 19.57 -32.37 30.61
CA PHE A 44 18.20 -31.88 30.52
C PHE A 44 18.20 -30.41 30.12
N VAL A 45 17.54 -30.08 29.01
CA VAL A 45 17.36 -28.69 28.56
C VAL A 45 16.00 -28.20 29.00
N ALA A 46 15.97 -27.28 29.96
CA ALA A 46 14.78 -26.58 30.38
C ALA A 46 14.47 -25.43 29.42
N ASP A 47 13.20 -25.25 29.06
CA ASP A 47 12.80 -24.17 28.15
C ASP A 47 13.00 -22.80 28.78
N LEU A 48 12.63 -22.67 30.05
CA LEU A 48 12.83 -21.47 30.84
C LEU A 48 13.13 -21.85 32.29
N TYR A 49 14.20 -21.28 32.82
CA TYR A 49 14.56 -21.32 34.23
C TYR A 49 14.39 -19.93 34.83
N ALA A 50 13.81 -19.85 36.03
CA ALA A 50 13.65 -18.61 36.76
C ALA A 50 14.05 -18.80 38.21
N GLN A 51 14.79 -17.84 38.78
CA GLN A 51 15.15 -17.83 40.20
C GLN A 51 15.09 -16.42 40.78
N ASN A 52 14.67 -16.33 42.04
CA ASN A 52 14.83 -15.15 42.88
C ASN A 52 15.34 -15.60 44.25
N ASP A 53 15.35 -14.69 45.24
CA ASP A 53 15.86 -15.00 46.58
C ASP A 53 14.96 -15.99 47.36
N GLU A 54 13.71 -16.18 46.94
CA GLU A 54 12.73 -17.02 47.63
C GLU A 54 12.59 -18.41 47.03
N GLU A 55 12.69 -18.54 45.70
CA GLU A 55 12.43 -19.80 45.02
C GLU A 55 13.08 -19.93 43.63
N LYS A 56 13.11 -21.18 43.16
CA LYS A 56 13.50 -21.55 41.80
C LYS A 56 12.34 -22.22 41.09
N ARG A 57 12.15 -21.91 39.81
CA ARG A 57 11.11 -22.46 38.95
C ARG A 57 11.73 -22.97 37.65
N VAL A 58 11.34 -24.16 37.21
CA VAL A 58 11.75 -24.72 35.92
C VAL A 58 10.51 -24.97 35.08
N TYR A 59 10.47 -24.38 33.90
CA TYR A 59 9.35 -24.48 32.97
C TYR A 59 9.70 -25.37 31.78
N ASP A 60 8.77 -26.25 31.43
CA ASP A 60 8.75 -27.04 30.21
C ASP A 60 7.51 -26.67 29.41
N PHE A 61 7.70 -26.12 28.21
CA PHE A 61 6.59 -25.69 27.35
C PHE A 61 6.22 -26.84 26.43
N GLN A 62 4.93 -27.14 26.32
CA GLN A 62 4.45 -28.29 25.54
C GLN A 62 3.30 -27.87 24.64
N LEU A 63 3.41 -28.14 23.34
CA LEU A 63 2.29 -28.00 22.41
C LEU A 63 1.23 -29.07 22.71
N THR A 64 -0.02 -28.64 22.87
CA THR A 64 -1.15 -29.54 23.08
C THR A 64 -1.36 -30.49 21.89
N GLY A 65 -1.49 -31.81 22.14
CA GLY A 65 -1.83 -32.82 21.12
C GLY A 65 -0.84 -33.99 20.92
N ARG A 66 0.37 -33.96 21.51
CA ARG A 66 1.34 -35.08 21.43
C ARG A 66 1.43 -35.87 22.74
N LYS A 67 0.60 -36.90 22.92
CA LYS A 67 0.42 -37.55 24.23
C LYS A 67 1.59 -38.45 24.70
N ASP A 68 2.24 -39.19 23.80
CA ASP A 68 3.12 -40.29 24.22
C ASP A 68 4.54 -39.85 24.63
N ALA A 69 5.05 -38.74 24.07
CA ALA A 69 6.37 -38.19 24.42
C ALA A 69 6.34 -37.23 25.63
N GLN A 70 5.15 -36.84 26.10
CA GLN A 70 4.99 -35.86 27.18
C GLN A 70 5.20 -36.50 28.57
N SER A 71 4.87 -37.78 28.76
CA SER A 71 4.94 -38.43 30.08
C SER A 71 6.36 -38.63 30.58
N GLU A 72 7.29 -39.06 29.73
CA GLU A 72 8.69 -39.30 30.10
C GLU A 72 9.43 -37.99 30.41
N ARG A 73 9.26 -36.97 29.56
CA ARG A 73 9.89 -35.66 29.76
C ARG A 73 9.41 -34.97 31.03
N THR A 74 8.11 -35.06 31.34
CA THR A 74 7.57 -34.53 32.61
C THR A 74 8.09 -35.29 33.83
N ALA A 75 8.35 -36.59 33.72
CA ALA A 75 9.00 -37.35 34.80
C ALA A 75 10.44 -36.87 35.03
N SER A 76 11.23 -36.69 33.95
CA SER A 76 12.60 -36.16 34.04
C SER A 76 12.64 -34.74 34.60
N LEU A 77 11.68 -33.88 34.23
CA LEU A 77 11.55 -32.53 34.78
C LEU A 77 11.31 -32.57 36.31
N LYS A 78 10.41 -33.43 36.78
CA LYS A 78 10.14 -33.57 38.22
C LYS A 78 11.38 -34.04 38.97
N LEU A 79 12.08 -35.03 38.42
CA LEU A 79 13.32 -35.55 39.01
C LEU A 79 14.42 -34.48 39.08
N LEU A 80 14.59 -33.70 38.00
CA LEU A 80 15.48 -32.53 37.96
C LEU A 80 15.16 -31.56 39.10
N CYS A 81 13.89 -31.14 39.18
CA CYS A 81 13.43 -30.12 40.11
C CYS A 81 13.64 -30.52 41.57
N VAL A 82 13.44 -31.81 41.90
CA VAL A 82 13.75 -32.34 43.23
C VAL A 82 15.25 -32.20 43.56
N LYS A 83 16.15 -32.45 42.61
CA LYS A 83 17.60 -32.36 42.86
C LYS A 83 18.11 -30.93 43.02
N ILE A 84 17.50 -29.96 42.34
CA ILE A 84 17.97 -28.57 42.35
C ILE A 84 17.17 -27.66 43.30
N ASP A 85 16.23 -28.25 44.05
CA ASP A 85 15.27 -27.55 44.91
C ASP A 85 14.50 -26.46 44.16
N ALA A 86 13.82 -26.87 43.08
CA ALA A 86 13.00 -26.01 42.24
C ALA A 86 11.59 -26.55 42.07
N LYS A 87 10.65 -25.68 41.70
CA LYS A 87 9.28 -26.05 41.36
C LYS A 87 9.17 -26.45 39.88
N PRO A 88 8.67 -27.66 39.55
CA PRO A 88 8.44 -28.07 38.17
C PRO A 88 7.12 -27.48 37.64
N LEU A 89 7.18 -26.82 36.48
CA LEU A 89 6.01 -26.21 35.83
C LEU A 89 5.94 -26.68 34.37
N VAL A 90 4.79 -27.21 33.97
CA VAL A 90 4.52 -27.59 32.57
C VAL A 90 3.50 -26.61 32.01
N VAL A 91 3.88 -25.90 30.95
CA VAL A 91 3.03 -24.88 30.31
C VAL A 91 2.50 -25.45 29.01
N TYR A 92 1.18 -25.69 28.95
CA TYR A 92 0.54 -26.19 27.74
C TYR A 92 0.21 -25.05 26.79
N VAL A 93 0.97 -24.95 25.70
CA VAL A 93 0.72 -24.01 24.62
C VAL A 93 -0.42 -24.57 23.75
N LYS A 94 -1.49 -23.78 23.64
CA LYS A 94 -2.66 -24.06 22.80
C LYS A 94 -2.67 -23.10 21.62
N PRO A 95 -2.08 -23.48 20.46
CA PRO A 95 -2.29 -22.71 19.25
C PRO A 95 -3.80 -22.60 18.96
N PRO A 96 -4.28 -21.44 18.48
CA PRO A 96 -5.66 -21.34 18.04
C PRO A 96 -5.90 -22.35 16.91
N VAL A 97 -6.97 -23.13 17.06
CA VAL A 97 -7.43 -24.03 16.00
C VAL A 97 -8.23 -23.19 15.03
N GLU A 98 -7.80 -23.13 13.77
CA GLU A 98 -8.53 -22.47 12.69
C GLU A 98 -9.91 -23.14 12.58
N LYS A 99 -10.97 -22.42 12.95
CA LYS A 99 -12.36 -22.81 12.70
C LYS A 99 -12.82 -21.98 11.51
N GLN A 100 -13.09 -22.64 10.40
CA GLN A 100 -13.64 -21.98 9.22
C GLN A 100 -15.16 -21.90 9.38
N ILE A 101 -15.70 -20.68 9.29
CA ILE A 101 -17.12 -20.42 9.16
C ILE A 101 -17.29 -19.74 7.80
N VAL A 102 -18.12 -20.31 6.95
CA VAL A 102 -18.41 -19.78 5.61
C VAL A 102 -19.72 -19.02 5.70
N PHE A 103 -19.67 -17.74 5.33
CA PHE A 103 -20.85 -16.88 5.19
C PHE A 103 -21.09 -16.66 3.71
N ASP A 104 -21.88 -17.56 3.13
CA ASP A 104 -22.37 -17.34 1.77
C ASP A 104 -23.26 -16.08 1.79
N GLU A 105 -23.12 -15.20 0.81
CA GLU A 105 -23.96 -14.00 0.61
C GLU A 105 -23.70 -12.77 1.52
N LEU A 106 -22.70 -12.79 2.40
CA LEU A 106 -22.42 -11.63 3.28
C LEU A 106 -22.15 -10.34 2.50
N GLU A 107 -21.37 -10.41 1.41
CA GLU A 107 -21.15 -9.24 0.54
C GLU A 107 -22.44 -8.75 -0.11
N ALA A 108 -23.34 -9.66 -0.51
CA ALA A 108 -24.61 -9.29 -1.10
C ALA A 108 -25.49 -8.56 -0.08
N ILE A 109 -25.55 -9.05 1.16
CA ILE A 109 -26.32 -8.43 2.25
C ILE A 109 -25.81 -7.01 2.55
N ILE A 110 -24.48 -6.82 2.62
CA ILE A 110 -23.90 -5.50 2.87
C ILE A 110 -24.13 -4.58 1.66
N ASN A 111 -23.97 -5.08 0.44
CA ASN A 111 -24.27 -4.32 -0.77
C ASN A 111 -25.73 -3.87 -0.81
N ASP A 112 -26.67 -4.77 -0.57
CA ASP A 112 -28.10 -4.45 -0.56
C ASP A 112 -28.40 -3.35 0.46
N TYR A 113 -27.81 -3.38 1.65
CA TYR A 113 -27.98 -2.31 2.63
C TYR A 113 -27.54 -0.94 2.07
N PHE A 114 -26.30 -0.83 1.58
CA PHE A 114 -25.77 0.44 1.07
C PHE A 114 -26.41 0.91 -0.25
N LEU A 115 -27.00 0.00 -1.02
CA LEU A 115 -27.64 0.31 -2.30
C LEU A 115 -29.15 0.59 -2.18
N THR A 116 -29.78 0.19 -1.07
CA THR A 116 -31.24 0.38 -0.86
C THR A 116 -31.59 1.43 0.18
N ASP A 117 -30.69 1.75 1.12
CA ASP A 117 -30.87 2.81 2.11
C ASP A 117 -30.33 4.18 1.62
N ASP A 118 -30.69 5.25 2.33
CA ASP A 118 -30.22 6.62 2.04
C ASP A 118 -28.69 6.69 2.06
N LEU A 119 -28.12 7.42 1.09
CA LEU A 119 -26.66 7.60 0.95
C LEU A 119 -26.03 8.09 2.28
N PRO A 120 -24.92 7.49 2.74
CA PRO A 120 -24.21 7.95 3.93
C PRO A 120 -23.92 9.46 3.86
N PRO A 121 -24.24 10.24 4.90
CA PRO A 121 -24.06 11.70 4.91
C PRO A 121 -22.62 12.14 4.60
N GLU A 122 -21.64 11.35 5.04
CA GLU A 122 -20.23 11.59 4.80
C GLU A 122 -19.87 11.53 3.31
N LEU A 123 -20.62 10.75 2.52
CA LEU A 123 -20.46 10.61 1.08
C LEU A 123 -21.31 11.60 0.28
N SER A 124 -22.47 12.01 0.81
CA SER A 124 -23.34 13.01 0.16
C SER A 124 -22.66 14.37 0.05
N ASP A 125 -21.80 14.71 1.01
CA ASP A 125 -21.11 16.01 1.04
C ASP A 125 -19.88 16.08 0.11
N LEU A 126 -19.52 14.96 -0.54
CA LEU A 126 -18.33 14.90 -1.38
C LEU A 126 -18.55 15.50 -2.77
N SER A 127 -19.76 15.38 -3.33
CA SER A 127 -20.08 15.80 -4.69
C SER A 127 -21.57 16.16 -4.83
N LEU A 128 -21.96 16.75 -5.98
CA LEU A 128 -23.36 17.15 -6.22
C LEU A 128 -24.28 15.94 -6.45
N GLU A 129 -23.73 14.90 -7.08
CA GLU A 129 -24.39 13.61 -7.27
C GLU A 129 -23.38 12.50 -6.94
N THR A 130 -23.54 11.89 -5.77
CA THR A 130 -22.72 10.74 -5.33
C THR A 130 -23.53 9.46 -5.48
N CYS A 131 -22.92 8.41 -6.05
CA CYS A 131 -23.52 7.08 -6.17
C CYS A 131 -22.57 6.03 -5.59
N ILE A 132 -23.09 5.12 -4.75
CA ILE A 132 -22.35 3.93 -4.32
C ILE A 132 -22.45 2.88 -5.43
N ASN A 133 -21.31 2.36 -5.87
CA ASN A 133 -21.25 1.34 -6.91
C ASN A 133 -21.22 -0.07 -6.31
N ALA A 134 -20.45 -0.25 -5.24
CA ALA A 134 -20.27 -1.54 -4.57
C ALA A 134 -19.59 -1.35 -3.21
N VAL A 135 -19.76 -2.34 -2.34
CA VAL A 135 -19.00 -2.57 -1.12
C VAL A 135 -18.40 -3.97 -1.20
N LYS A 136 -17.09 -4.04 -1.00
CA LYS A 136 -16.33 -5.30 -1.05
C LYS A 136 -15.75 -5.59 0.32
N ILE A 137 -15.92 -6.80 0.84
CA ILE A 137 -15.37 -7.17 2.14
C ILE A 137 -13.91 -7.59 1.95
N ASP A 138 -13.01 -6.94 2.68
CA ASP A 138 -11.58 -7.23 2.61
C ASP A 138 -11.19 -8.27 3.66
N GLU A 139 -11.67 -8.10 4.90
CA GLU A 139 -11.34 -8.99 6.01
C GLU A 139 -12.45 -9.01 7.08
N ILE A 140 -12.72 -10.19 7.64
CA ILE A 140 -13.53 -10.34 8.86
C ILE A 140 -12.58 -10.45 10.06
N LEU A 141 -12.65 -9.46 10.95
CA LEU A 141 -11.80 -9.36 12.13
C LEU A 141 -12.35 -10.19 13.28
N THR A 142 -13.67 -10.11 13.51
CA THR A 142 -14.33 -10.87 14.57
C THR A 142 -15.65 -11.47 14.11
N ALA A 143 -16.00 -12.61 14.72
CA ALA A 143 -17.30 -13.25 14.56
C ALA A 143 -17.74 -13.81 15.91
N SER A 144 -18.94 -13.44 16.36
CA SER A 144 -19.55 -13.96 17.59
C SER A 144 -20.97 -14.46 17.31
N PHE A 145 -21.38 -15.49 18.06
CA PHE A 145 -22.64 -16.17 17.89
C PHE A 145 -23.36 -16.22 19.23
N GLU A 146 -24.39 -15.38 19.39
CA GLU A 146 -25.18 -15.31 20.61
C GLU A 146 -26.64 -15.64 20.32
N LYS A 147 -27.06 -16.85 20.72
CA LYS A 147 -28.42 -17.38 20.53
C LYS A 147 -28.86 -17.34 19.06
N SER A 148 -29.53 -16.27 18.66
CA SER A 148 -30.12 -16.04 17.33
C SER A 148 -29.52 -14.84 16.60
N LEU A 149 -28.44 -14.26 17.14
CA LEU A 149 -27.72 -13.15 16.54
C LEU A 149 -26.30 -13.59 16.19
N ILE A 150 -25.90 -13.31 14.95
CA ILE A 150 -24.54 -13.46 14.46
C ILE A 150 -23.98 -12.04 14.34
N SER A 151 -22.97 -11.72 15.13
CA SER A 151 -22.29 -10.41 15.06
C SER A 151 -20.95 -10.57 14.37
N LEU A 152 -20.71 -9.79 13.34
CA LEU A 152 -19.48 -9.78 12.57
C LEU A 152 -18.89 -8.37 12.60
N SER A 153 -17.58 -8.28 12.78
CA SER A 153 -16.85 -7.03 12.58
C SER A 153 -15.76 -7.23 11.53
N GLY A 154 -15.55 -6.22 10.70
CA GLY A 154 -14.66 -6.36 9.56
C GLY A 154 -14.26 -5.04 8.92
N CYS A 155 -13.38 -5.19 7.94
CA CYS A 155 -12.96 -4.14 7.04
C CYS A 155 -13.49 -4.43 5.64
N ALA A 156 -13.89 -3.37 4.96
CA ALA A 156 -14.39 -3.38 3.60
C ALA A 156 -13.88 -2.15 2.85
N THR A 157 -14.06 -2.16 1.54
CA THR A 157 -13.80 -1.02 0.67
C THR A 157 -15.11 -0.64 -0.02
N ILE A 158 -15.53 0.62 0.16
CA ILE A 158 -16.68 1.19 -0.56
C ILE A 158 -16.21 1.89 -1.82
N PHE A 159 -16.84 1.58 -2.95
CA PHE A 159 -16.56 2.18 -4.26
C PHE A 159 -17.67 3.16 -4.61
N VAL A 160 -17.29 4.39 -4.94
CA VAL A 160 -18.23 5.46 -5.23
C VAL A 160 -17.91 6.15 -6.55
N THR A 161 -18.95 6.65 -7.19
CA THR A 161 -18.88 7.56 -8.33
C THR A 161 -19.26 8.95 -7.83
N LEU A 162 -18.37 9.92 -8.03
CA LEU A 162 -18.57 11.32 -7.66
C LEU A 162 -18.75 12.15 -8.93
N ARG A 163 -19.74 13.05 -8.95
CA ARG A 163 -19.94 14.00 -10.05
C ARG A 163 -19.75 15.44 -9.57
N HIS A 164 -18.80 16.12 -10.18
CA HIS A 164 -18.47 17.51 -9.90
C HIS A 164 -18.87 18.41 -11.08
N GLU A 165 -19.37 19.61 -10.79
CA GLU A 165 -19.56 20.64 -11.80
C GLU A 165 -18.21 21.20 -12.25
N LEU A 166 -18.05 21.38 -13.57
CA LEU A 166 -17.00 22.21 -14.13
C LEU A 166 -17.41 23.68 -14.02
N GLU A 167 -16.64 24.50 -13.31
CA GLU A 167 -16.75 25.97 -13.40
C GLU A 167 -16.22 26.42 -14.78
N ASN A 168 -17.04 26.29 -15.82
CA ASN A 168 -16.77 26.94 -17.09
C ASN A 168 -17.17 28.42 -17.00
N ASN A 169 -16.19 29.33 -17.15
CA ASN A 169 -16.43 30.77 -17.26
C ASN A 169 -17.09 31.19 -18.59
N ASP A 170 -17.42 30.25 -19.48
CA ASP A 170 -18.10 30.54 -20.74
C ASP A 170 -19.61 30.27 -20.62
N LYS A 171 -20.38 31.35 -20.69
CA LYS A 171 -21.84 31.39 -20.48
C LYS A 171 -22.70 30.83 -21.62
N ASP A 172 -22.11 30.20 -22.64
CA ASP A 172 -22.83 29.89 -23.89
C ASP A 172 -22.75 28.41 -24.33
N SER A 173 -22.64 27.44 -23.41
CA SER A 173 -22.82 26.02 -23.78
C SER A 173 -23.86 25.34 -22.90
N GLU A 174 -24.97 24.91 -23.50
CA GLU A 174 -26.10 24.19 -22.85
C GLU A 174 -25.81 22.71 -22.54
N ASN A 175 -24.54 22.28 -22.57
CA ASN A 175 -24.15 20.90 -22.21
C ASN A 175 -23.16 20.94 -21.04
N HIS A 176 -23.70 20.86 -19.81
CA HIS A 176 -22.89 20.64 -18.61
C HIS A 176 -22.44 19.17 -18.55
N GLU A 177 -21.35 18.81 -19.23
CA GLU A 177 -20.67 17.54 -18.97
C GLU A 177 -19.90 17.67 -17.65
N GLY A 178 -20.53 17.27 -16.53
CA GLY A 178 -19.87 17.24 -15.23
C GLY A 178 -18.69 16.26 -15.21
N LEU A 179 -17.63 16.60 -14.48
CA LEU A 179 -16.50 15.70 -14.27
C LEU A 179 -16.96 14.53 -13.40
N VAL A 180 -16.83 13.30 -13.92
CA VAL A 180 -17.14 12.07 -13.19
C VAL A 180 -15.83 11.40 -12.79
N CYS A 181 -15.64 11.18 -11.49
CA CYS A 181 -14.51 10.39 -10.98
C CYS A 181 -15.01 9.20 -10.17
N CYS A 182 -14.25 8.11 -10.22
CA CYS A 182 -14.47 6.91 -9.41
C CYS A 182 -13.47 6.94 -8.26
N GLU A 183 -13.97 6.90 -7.03
CA GLU A 183 -13.17 6.87 -5.82
C GLU A 183 -13.50 5.63 -4.99
N HIS A 184 -12.63 5.32 -4.06
CA HIS A 184 -12.86 4.25 -3.10
C HIS A 184 -12.42 4.68 -1.70
N PHE A 185 -13.14 4.23 -0.68
CA PHE A 185 -12.83 4.56 0.70
C PHE A 185 -12.76 3.30 1.56
N PRO A 186 -11.80 3.21 2.49
CA PRO A 186 -11.84 2.19 3.53
C PRO A 186 -13.10 2.37 4.39
N LEU A 187 -13.71 1.24 4.75
CA LEU A 187 -14.91 1.13 5.57
C LEU A 187 -14.64 0.11 6.67
N SER A 188 -14.83 0.49 7.93
CA SER A 188 -14.99 -0.49 9.01
C SER A 188 -16.48 -0.69 9.29
N PHE A 189 -16.86 -1.91 9.64
CA PHE A 189 -18.26 -2.23 9.94
C PHE A 189 -18.42 -3.22 11.09
N ASP A 190 -19.54 -3.08 11.79
CA ASP A 190 -20.09 -4.00 12.77
C ASP A 190 -21.52 -4.35 12.34
N ILE A 191 -21.74 -5.59 11.90
CA ILE A 191 -23.03 -6.08 11.42
C ILE A 191 -23.62 -7.15 12.34
N GLY A 192 -24.91 -7.03 12.63
CA GLY A 192 -25.70 -8.03 13.35
C GLY A 192 -26.72 -8.69 12.42
N LEU A 193 -26.61 -9.99 12.23
CA LEU A 193 -27.51 -10.80 11.39
C LEU A 193 -28.36 -11.74 12.24
N ASP A 194 -29.61 -11.97 11.85
CA ASP A 194 -30.38 -13.08 12.43
C ASP A 194 -29.98 -14.46 11.84
N CYS A 195 -30.61 -15.53 12.32
CA CYS A 195 -30.36 -16.89 11.83
C CYS A 195 -30.71 -17.10 10.36
N ASP A 196 -31.53 -16.23 9.77
CA ASP A 196 -31.92 -16.24 8.37
C ASP A 196 -31.06 -15.24 7.55
N TYR A 197 -29.97 -14.75 8.13
CA TYR A 197 -29.02 -13.79 7.56
C TYR A 197 -29.61 -12.40 7.23
N ASN A 198 -30.77 -12.05 7.79
CA ASN A 198 -31.29 -10.70 7.62
C ASN A 198 -30.49 -9.73 8.49
N CYS A 199 -30.06 -8.61 7.90
CA CYS A 199 -29.44 -7.51 8.63
C CYS A 199 -30.41 -6.94 9.67
N LYS A 200 -29.98 -6.90 10.93
CA LYS A 200 -30.69 -6.28 12.05
C LYS A 200 -30.06 -4.98 12.49
N THR A 201 -28.74 -4.91 12.45
CA THR A 201 -27.94 -3.74 12.81
C THR A 201 -26.75 -3.66 11.87
N LEU A 202 -26.43 -2.46 11.41
CA LEU A 202 -25.16 -2.16 10.75
C LEU A 202 -24.65 -0.83 11.30
N GLU A 203 -23.53 -0.88 12.01
CA GLU A 203 -22.75 0.30 12.38
C GLU A 203 -21.50 0.33 11.49
N TYR A 204 -21.08 1.52 11.06
CA TYR A 204 -19.95 1.64 10.16
C TYR A 204 -19.22 2.98 10.32
N GLU A 205 -17.97 3.02 9.86
CA GLU A 205 -17.16 4.23 9.76
C GLU A 205 -16.42 4.22 8.41
N ILE A 206 -16.59 5.30 7.64
CA ILE A 206 -15.90 5.50 6.36
C ILE A 206 -14.70 6.40 6.59
N ASP A 207 -13.51 5.92 6.25
CA ASP A 207 -12.30 6.71 6.35
C ASP A 207 -12.12 7.60 5.12
N LEU A 208 -12.47 8.87 5.28
CA LEU A 208 -12.27 9.90 4.27
C LEU A 208 -10.97 10.67 4.47
N SER A 209 -10.15 10.33 5.46
CA SER A 209 -8.97 11.12 5.84
C SER A 209 -7.98 11.26 4.69
N GLU A 210 -7.77 10.20 3.90
CA GLU A 210 -6.91 10.25 2.71
C GLU A 210 -7.51 11.15 1.62
N TYR A 211 -8.83 11.13 1.44
CA TYR A 211 -9.51 11.97 0.45
C TYR A 211 -9.55 13.44 0.88
N ILE A 212 -9.83 13.72 2.15
CA ILE A 212 -9.85 15.07 2.72
C ILE A 212 -8.44 15.66 2.70
N SER A 213 -7.42 14.89 3.10
CA SER A 213 -6.01 15.33 3.01
C SER A 213 -5.58 15.57 1.56
N LYS A 214 -5.95 14.71 0.61
CA LYS A 214 -5.77 14.98 -0.83
C LYS A 214 -6.49 16.27 -1.23
N LYS A 215 -7.74 16.49 -0.83
CA LYS A 215 -8.51 17.71 -1.16
C LYS A 215 -7.92 18.98 -0.52
N GLU A 216 -7.36 18.89 0.68
CA GLU A 216 -6.65 19.99 1.35
C GLU A 216 -5.27 20.27 0.74
N GLU A 217 -4.56 19.24 0.26
CA GLU A 217 -3.35 19.38 -0.57
C GLU A 217 -3.67 19.89 -1.98
N ILE A 218 -4.90 19.68 -2.47
CA ILE A 218 -5.41 20.13 -3.78
C ILE A 218 -6.08 21.51 -3.70
N LYS A 219 -6.40 22.04 -2.51
CA LYS A 219 -6.76 23.45 -2.40
C LYS A 219 -5.55 24.25 -2.91
N PRO A 220 -5.67 25.03 -4.00
CA PRO A 220 -4.66 26.02 -4.29
C PRO A 220 -4.47 26.83 -2.99
N PRO A 221 -3.22 27.20 -2.62
CA PRO A 221 -3.02 28.03 -1.45
C PRO A 221 -4.02 29.17 -1.55
N SER A 222 -4.88 29.30 -0.54
CA SER A 222 -5.81 30.43 -0.43
C SER A 222 -5.04 31.70 -0.81
N ASP A 223 -5.68 32.64 -1.52
CA ASP A 223 -5.17 33.93 -2.03
C ASP A 223 -4.19 34.75 -1.14
N GLY A 224 -3.88 34.30 0.07
CA GLY A 224 -2.70 34.67 0.84
C GLY A 224 -1.40 34.21 0.19
N LYS A 225 -0.82 35.10 -0.60
CA LYS A 225 0.55 35.05 -1.12
C LYS A 225 1.57 34.50 -0.09
N ASN A 226 2.31 33.46 -0.46
CA ASN A 226 3.34 32.87 0.39
C ASN A 226 4.62 33.71 0.31
N TYR A 227 4.88 34.50 1.36
CA TYR A 227 6.06 35.35 1.43
C TYR A 227 7.35 34.56 1.71
N VAL A 228 8.21 34.47 0.70
CA VAL A 228 9.55 33.87 0.82
C VAL A 228 10.64 34.93 0.74
N SER A 229 11.79 34.69 1.39
CA SER A 229 12.94 35.58 1.25
C SER A 229 13.48 35.49 -0.18
N LYS A 230 13.96 36.61 -0.74
CA LYS A 230 14.54 36.65 -2.09
C LYS A 230 15.59 35.55 -2.34
N ALA A 231 16.47 35.31 -1.37
CA ALA A 231 17.51 34.27 -1.48
C ALA A 231 16.93 32.85 -1.59
N ARG A 232 15.81 32.57 -0.91
CA ARG A 232 15.12 31.28 -0.98
C ARG A 232 14.35 31.15 -2.29
N PHE A 233 13.65 32.21 -2.71
CA PHE A 233 12.98 32.27 -4.01
C PHE A 233 13.95 32.04 -5.16
N ASP A 234 15.07 32.76 -5.22
CA ASP A 234 16.07 32.64 -6.29
C ASP A 234 16.66 31.21 -6.35
N THR A 235 16.80 30.56 -5.19
CA THR A 235 17.31 29.17 -5.10
C THR A 235 16.28 28.15 -5.55
N GLU A 236 15.03 28.27 -5.08
CA GLU A 236 13.92 27.38 -5.48
C GLU A 236 13.60 27.55 -6.97
N PHE A 237 13.51 28.78 -7.46
CA PHE A 237 13.27 29.09 -8.87
C PHE A 237 14.34 28.48 -9.78
N LYS A 238 15.62 28.59 -9.41
CA LYS A 238 16.71 27.98 -10.18
C LYS A 238 16.64 26.45 -10.20
N LEU A 239 16.32 25.83 -9.06
CA LEU A 239 16.09 24.38 -8.98
C LEU A 239 14.97 23.95 -9.93
N TYR A 240 13.86 24.68 -9.92
CA TYR A 240 12.71 24.41 -10.78
C TYR A 240 13.00 24.61 -12.27
N GLN A 241 13.80 25.62 -12.61
CA GLN A 241 14.28 25.82 -13.97
C GLN A 241 15.13 24.64 -14.45
N GLU A 242 16.11 24.20 -13.66
CA GLU A 242 16.98 23.06 -13.98
C GLU A 242 16.19 21.74 -14.08
N LEU A 243 15.19 21.56 -13.21
CA LEU A 243 14.31 20.39 -13.23
C LEU A 243 13.43 20.37 -14.48
N SER A 244 12.84 21.52 -14.82
CA SER A 244 11.97 21.66 -16.00
C SER A 244 12.76 21.42 -17.29
N GLU A 245 13.94 22.01 -17.43
CA GLU A 245 14.79 21.83 -18.62
C GLU A 245 15.18 20.37 -18.82
N SER A 246 15.52 19.66 -17.74
CA SER A 246 15.87 18.24 -17.81
C SER A 246 14.67 17.35 -18.19
N VAL A 247 13.47 17.69 -17.75
CA VAL A 247 12.25 16.92 -18.01
C VAL A 247 11.72 17.17 -19.41
N LEU A 248 11.71 18.43 -19.86
CA LEU A 248 11.35 18.80 -21.23
C LEU A 248 12.29 18.13 -22.25
N SER A 249 13.60 18.13 -22.00
CA SER A 249 14.55 17.43 -22.87
C SER A 249 14.25 15.93 -22.97
N MET A 250 13.86 15.30 -21.85
CA MET A 250 13.48 13.89 -21.82
C MET A 250 12.21 13.62 -22.61
N THR A 251 11.16 14.43 -22.45
CA THR A 251 9.89 14.23 -23.16
C THR A 251 10.04 14.50 -24.65
N ASP A 252 10.78 15.53 -25.04
CA ASP A 252 11.09 15.85 -26.44
C ASP A 252 11.85 14.70 -27.12
N ASP A 253 12.93 14.20 -26.51
CA ASP A 253 13.72 13.11 -27.08
C ASP A 253 12.94 11.79 -27.12
N THR A 254 12.08 11.54 -26.14
CA THR A 254 11.21 10.36 -26.11
C THR A 254 10.08 10.45 -27.14
N GLY A 255 9.54 11.66 -27.38
CA GLY A 255 8.52 11.89 -28.40
C GLY A 255 9.00 11.56 -29.81
N MET A 256 10.31 11.65 -30.07
CA MET A 256 10.93 11.28 -31.35
C MET A 256 11.02 9.76 -31.59
N LEU A 257 10.78 8.94 -30.56
CA LEU A 257 10.79 7.48 -30.70
C LEU A 257 9.53 6.99 -31.44
N PHE A 258 8.38 7.54 -31.11
CA PHE A 258 7.12 7.25 -31.81
C PHE A 258 6.45 8.60 -32.12
N PRO A 259 6.93 9.31 -33.16
CA PRO A 259 6.42 10.63 -33.48
C PRO A 259 4.94 10.55 -33.83
N THR A 260 4.12 11.32 -33.12
CA THR A 260 2.69 11.47 -33.38
C THR A 260 2.41 12.38 -34.57
N ASP A 261 3.39 13.22 -34.92
CA ASP A 261 3.36 14.16 -36.05
C ASP A 261 4.23 13.66 -37.23
N PHE A 262 4.61 14.57 -38.12
CA PHE A 262 5.39 14.25 -39.32
C PHE A 262 6.81 13.78 -38.99
N ASP A 263 7.15 12.55 -39.40
CA ASP A 263 8.52 12.03 -39.33
C ASP A 263 9.24 12.14 -40.70
N SER A 264 10.47 12.64 -40.69
CA SER A 264 11.30 12.84 -41.88
C SER A 264 12.48 11.87 -41.89
N LEU A 265 12.21 10.60 -42.22
CA LEU A 265 13.25 9.59 -42.39
C LEU A 265 13.80 9.57 -43.84
N PRO A 266 15.12 9.38 -44.03
CA PRO A 266 15.71 9.22 -45.35
C PRO A 266 15.23 7.92 -46.01
N ARG A 267 15.23 7.89 -47.35
CA ARG A 267 14.91 6.66 -48.11
C ARG A 267 16.03 5.62 -48.05
N ASP A 268 17.25 6.05 -47.74
CA ASP A 268 18.38 5.16 -47.60
C ASP A 268 18.27 4.39 -46.28
N GLU A 269 18.20 3.05 -46.36
CA GLU A 269 17.96 2.20 -45.18
C GLU A 269 19.10 2.23 -44.18
N PHE A 270 20.34 2.49 -44.61
CA PHE A 270 21.48 2.60 -43.69
C PHE A 270 21.41 3.90 -42.89
N GLN A 271 21.20 5.04 -43.55
CA GLN A 271 21.01 6.33 -42.87
C GLN A 271 19.76 6.33 -41.98
N LYS A 272 18.70 5.63 -42.40
CA LYS A 272 17.50 5.45 -41.59
C LYS A 272 17.79 4.67 -40.32
N ALA A 273 18.50 3.55 -40.41
CA ALA A 273 18.89 2.76 -39.23
C ALA A 273 19.77 3.58 -38.26
N GLU A 274 20.73 4.34 -38.78
CA GLU A 274 21.60 5.23 -37.98
C GLU A 274 20.78 6.28 -37.20
N ILE A 275 19.83 6.95 -37.85
CA ILE A 275 18.94 7.92 -37.19
C ILE A 275 18.07 7.26 -36.12
N LEU A 276 17.57 6.05 -36.37
CA LEU A 276 16.72 5.35 -35.41
C LEU A 276 17.50 4.93 -34.15
N ASP A 277 18.76 4.50 -34.32
CA ASP A 277 19.67 4.18 -33.20
C ASP A 277 20.06 5.45 -32.42
N GLU A 278 20.36 6.55 -33.11
CA GLU A 278 20.66 7.84 -32.47
C GLU A 278 19.50 8.33 -31.60
N ARG A 279 18.25 8.18 -32.06
CA ARG A 279 17.05 8.52 -31.28
C ARG A 279 16.96 7.70 -29.99
N ALA A 280 17.16 6.39 -30.08
CA ALA A 280 17.15 5.52 -28.90
C ALA A 280 18.24 5.92 -27.90
N GLN A 281 19.45 6.19 -28.38
CA GLN A 281 20.56 6.62 -27.53
C GLN A 281 20.25 7.95 -26.84
N LYS A 282 19.79 8.95 -27.60
CA LYS A 282 19.48 10.28 -27.07
C LYS A 282 18.37 10.23 -26.02
N ALA A 283 17.29 9.48 -26.29
CA ALA A 283 16.23 9.27 -25.30
C ALA A 283 16.75 8.57 -24.04
N ALA A 284 17.61 7.56 -24.17
CA ALA A 284 18.21 6.87 -23.02
C ALA A 284 19.06 7.82 -22.15
N GLU A 285 19.86 8.68 -22.78
CA GLU A 285 20.68 9.67 -22.10
C GLU A 285 19.81 10.71 -21.37
N SER A 286 18.79 11.24 -22.02
CA SER A 286 17.88 12.24 -21.45
C SER A 286 17.00 11.67 -20.33
N ILE A 287 16.52 10.42 -20.43
CA ILE A 287 15.82 9.72 -19.35
C ILE A 287 16.72 9.54 -18.13
N ALA A 288 17.98 9.14 -18.34
CA ALA A 288 18.94 8.98 -17.25
C ALA A 288 19.27 10.33 -16.58
N ALA A 289 19.41 11.39 -17.36
CA ALA A 289 19.64 12.75 -16.86
C ALA A 289 18.45 13.27 -16.03
N ALA A 290 17.23 13.12 -16.54
CA ALA A 290 15.99 13.50 -15.85
C ALA A 290 15.81 12.70 -14.55
N GLY A 291 15.95 11.37 -14.61
CA GLY A 291 15.87 10.52 -13.42
C GLY A 291 16.88 10.90 -12.33
N LYS A 292 18.09 11.34 -12.72
CA LYS A 292 19.10 11.87 -11.79
C LYS A 292 18.68 13.23 -11.22
N SER A 293 18.16 14.13 -12.05
CA SER A 293 17.69 15.46 -11.64
C SER A 293 16.54 15.37 -10.64
N VAL A 294 15.51 14.56 -10.95
CA VAL A 294 14.35 14.31 -10.09
C VAL A 294 14.78 13.78 -8.72
N LYS A 295 15.68 12.80 -8.67
CA LYS A 295 16.20 12.24 -7.41
C LYS A 295 17.05 13.24 -6.63
N ARG A 296 17.85 14.07 -7.31
CA ARG A 296 18.70 15.09 -6.67
C ARG A 296 17.85 16.13 -5.94
N TYR A 297 16.71 16.49 -6.52
CA TYR A 297 15.85 17.55 -6.00
C TYR A 297 14.64 17.05 -5.20
N ALA A 298 14.43 15.72 -5.11
CA ALA A 298 13.31 15.11 -4.38
C ALA A 298 13.03 15.68 -2.97
N PRO A 299 14.03 15.99 -2.12
CA PRO A 299 13.77 16.55 -0.79
C PRO A 299 13.23 17.99 -0.79
N PHE A 300 13.33 18.69 -1.93
CA PHE A 300 13.01 20.11 -2.08
C PHE A 300 11.82 20.37 -3.01
N VAL A 301 11.27 19.29 -3.60
CA VAL A 301 10.17 19.35 -4.56
C VAL A 301 8.89 18.88 -3.85
N PRO A 302 7.75 19.57 -4.00
CA PRO A 302 6.47 19.12 -3.47
C PRO A 302 6.15 17.68 -3.90
N LYS A 303 5.59 16.87 -3.00
CA LYS A 303 5.33 15.44 -3.23
C LYS A 303 4.56 15.18 -4.53
N LYS A 304 3.49 15.95 -4.79
CA LYS A 304 2.71 15.87 -6.04
C LYS A 304 3.57 16.12 -7.28
N LEU A 305 4.42 17.16 -7.25
CA LEU A 305 5.33 17.46 -8.35
C LEU A 305 6.36 16.34 -8.55
N PHE A 306 6.88 15.77 -7.46
CA PHE A 306 7.77 14.62 -7.52
C PHE A 306 7.10 13.38 -8.13
N GLU A 307 5.85 13.08 -7.74
CA GLU A 307 5.08 11.95 -8.25
C GLU A 307 4.76 12.11 -9.75
N MET A 308 4.34 13.31 -10.18
CA MET A 308 4.13 13.62 -11.61
C MET A 308 5.40 13.38 -12.43
N LEU A 309 6.53 13.88 -11.93
CA LEU A 309 7.83 13.71 -12.60
C LEU A 309 8.30 12.25 -12.61
N HIS A 310 8.02 11.51 -11.54
CA HIS A 310 8.35 10.09 -11.44
C HIS A 310 7.55 9.26 -12.43
N GLU A 311 6.25 9.48 -12.52
CA GLU A 311 5.37 8.81 -13.48
C GLU A 311 5.75 9.14 -14.92
N LEU A 312 6.00 10.42 -15.22
CA LEU A 312 6.44 10.86 -16.55
C LEU A 312 7.75 10.19 -16.96
N THR A 313 8.73 10.10 -16.04
CA THR A 313 10.00 9.38 -16.28
C THR A 313 9.76 7.89 -16.53
N ALA A 314 8.83 7.27 -15.79
CA ALA A 314 8.50 5.85 -15.97
C ALA A 314 7.84 5.58 -17.33
N GLN A 315 6.95 6.46 -17.79
CA GLN A 315 6.33 6.35 -19.11
C GLN A 315 7.36 6.51 -20.23
N CYS A 316 8.29 7.46 -20.11
CA CYS A 316 9.38 7.60 -21.08
C CYS A 316 10.29 6.37 -21.13
N ALA A 317 10.62 5.77 -19.98
CA ALA A 317 11.40 4.53 -19.94
C ALA A 317 10.66 3.35 -20.59
N LYS A 318 9.35 3.21 -20.37
CA LYS A 318 8.53 2.20 -21.04
C LYS A 318 8.50 2.42 -22.56
N GLN A 319 8.43 3.68 -23.00
CA GLN A 319 8.45 4.03 -24.43
C GLN A 319 9.77 3.64 -25.10
N LEU A 320 10.90 3.94 -24.45
CA LEU A 320 12.22 3.52 -24.93
C LEU A 320 12.37 2.00 -25.00
N TYR A 321 11.86 1.29 -24.00
CA TYR A 321 11.88 -0.18 -24.00
C TYR A 321 11.14 -0.75 -25.23
N ALA A 322 9.91 -0.26 -25.47
CA ALA A 322 9.11 -0.70 -26.60
C ALA A 322 9.74 -0.31 -27.95
N TYR A 323 10.36 0.87 -28.03
CA TYR A 323 11.07 1.31 -29.24
C TYR A 323 12.23 0.38 -29.58
N ASN A 324 13.05 0.02 -28.58
CA ASN A 324 14.15 -0.93 -28.80
C ASN A 324 13.64 -2.29 -29.26
N GLU A 325 12.56 -2.80 -28.67
CA GLU A 325 11.99 -4.09 -29.03
C GLU A 325 11.39 -4.11 -30.45
N PHE A 326 10.64 -3.06 -30.83
CA PHE A 326 9.91 -3.05 -32.10
C PHE A 326 10.72 -2.52 -33.27
N ILE A 327 11.50 -1.46 -33.04
CA ILE A 327 12.19 -0.72 -34.10
C ILE A 327 13.64 -1.18 -34.23
N VAL A 328 14.39 -1.24 -33.14
CA VAL A 328 15.82 -1.60 -33.16
C VAL A 328 16.02 -3.11 -33.36
N GLU A 329 15.28 -3.94 -32.61
CA GLU A 329 15.33 -5.40 -32.72
C GLU A 329 14.48 -5.96 -33.87
N GLY A 330 13.64 -5.13 -34.50
CA GLY A 330 12.86 -5.49 -35.69
C GLY A 330 11.67 -6.43 -35.45
N LYS A 331 11.15 -6.51 -34.22
CA LYS A 331 10.05 -7.43 -33.85
C LYS A 331 8.65 -6.86 -34.06
N ALA A 332 8.51 -5.70 -34.70
CA ALA A 332 7.22 -5.02 -34.87
C ALA A 332 6.10 -5.90 -35.47
N SER A 333 6.42 -6.80 -36.40
CA SER A 333 5.46 -7.70 -37.05
C SER A 333 4.85 -8.75 -36.11
N GLU A 334 5.47 -9.00 -34.95
CA GLU A 334 5.04 -10.01 -33.99
C GLU A 334 4.03 -9.43 -32.96
N PHE A 335 3.90 -8.10 -32.86
CA PHE A 335 3.17 -7.42 -31.78
C PHE A 335 2.38 -6.18 -32.22
N ILE A 336 1.57 -6.31 -33.27
CA ILE A 336 0.81 -5.18 -33.88
C ILE A 336 -0.05 -4.42 -32.86
N SER A 337 -0.73 -5.10 -31.92
CA SER A 337 -1.56 -4.43 -30.90
C SER A 337 -0.75 -3.59 -29.91
N GLN A 338 0.53 -3.93 -29.68
CA GLN A 338 1.40 -3.21 -28.75
C GLN A 338 2.01 -1.95 -29.40
N GLN A 339 1.93 -1.83 -30.72
CA GLN A 339 2.34 -0.63 -31.44
C GLN A 339 1.33 0.52 -31.27
N GLU A 340 0.04 0.22 -31.22
CA GLU A 340 -1.02 1.19 -30.91
C GLU A 340 -0.87 1.73 -29.47
N ASP A 341 -0.50 0.87 -28.53
CA ASP A 341 -0.19 1.26 -27.14
C ASP A 341 0.99 2.24 -27.06
N CYS A 342 1.97 2.13 -27.96
CA CYS A 342 3.12 3.05 -28.00
C CYS A 342 2.70 4.45 -28.49
N VAL A 343 1.83 4.53 -29.49
CA VAL A 343 1.31 5.81 -29.99
C VAL A 343 0.44 6.46 -28.92
N LYS A 344 -0.41 5.68 -28.24
CA LYS A 344 -1.21 6.17 -27.12
C LYS A 344 -0.32 6.69 -25.99
N ARG A 345 0.72 5.95 -25.61
CA ARG A 345 1.67 6.37 -24.58
C ARG A 345 2.43 7.64 -24.96
N ALA A 346 2.76 7.84 -26.24
CA ALA A 346 3.36 9.09 -26.71
C ALA A 346 2.43 10.29 -26.46
N ALA A 347 1.13 10.15 -26.72
CA ALA A 347 0.14 11.18 -26.40
C ALA A 347 -0.01 11.41 -24.88
N GLU A 348 0.01 10.34 -24.08
CA GLU A 348 -0.02 10.43 -22.61
C GLU A 348 1.22 11.13 -22.04
N ILE A 349 2.40 10.93 -22.63
CA ILE A 349 3.64 11.63 -22.24
C ILE A 349 3.51 13.14 -22.52
N ILE A 350 2.95 13.53 -23.67
CA ILE A 350 2.71 14.93 -24.01
C ILE A 350 1.69 15.56 -23.03
N ALA A 351 0.58 14.87 -22.75
CA ALA A 351 -0.39 15.35 -21.77
C ALA A 351 0.23 15.50 -20.37
N GLY A 352 1.05 14.54 -19.93
CA GLY A 352 1.75 14.62 -18.65
C GLY A 352 2.77 15.76 -18.58
N GLN A 353 3.38 16.12 -19.72
CA GLN A 353 4.23 17.31 -19.83
C GLN A 353 3.42 18.60 -19.67
N ASP A 354 2.24 18.70 -20.29
CA ASP A 354 1.35 19.86 -20.16
C ASP A 354 0.85 20.03 -18.73
N ASP A 355 0.42 18.93 -18.09
CA ASP A 355 0.02 18.91 -16.68
C ASP A 355 1.15 19.40 -15.76
N PHE A 356 2.37 18.91 -15.99
CA PHE A 356 3.56 19.35 -15.27
C PHE A 356 3.78 20.86 -15.44
N MET A 357 3.72 21.38 -16.67
CA MET A 357 3.91 22.80 -16.95
C MET A 357 2.82 23.67 -16.32
N GLU A 358 1.56 23.23 -16.33
CA GLU A 358 0.46 23.95 -15.70
C GLU A 358 0.62 24.00 -14.18
N TYR A 359 0.97 22.87 -13.55
CA TYR A 359 1.25 22.82 -12.12
C TYR A 359 2.40 23.77 -11.76
N MET A 360 3.48 23.76 -12.53
CA MET A 360 4.63 24.64 -12.31
C MET A 360 4.28 26.12 -12.41
N ARG A 361 3.45 26.52 -13.39
CA ARG A 361 2.96 27.90 -13.53
C ARG A 361 2.18 28.33 -12.29
N LYS A 362 1.19 27.53 -11.88
CA LYS A 362 0.38 27.80 -10.67
C LYS A 362 1.23 27.88 -9.40
N TYR A 363 2.21 26.99 -9.28
CA TYR A 363 3.12 26.99 -8.13
C TYR A 363 3.99 28.25 -8.11
N ILE A 364 4.61 28.62 -9.22
CA ILE A 364 5.46 29.83 -9.30
C ILE A 364 4.62 31.09 -9.05
N ASP A 365 3.43 31.18 -9.62
CA ASP A 365 2.51 32.32 -9.43
C ASP A 365 2.06 32.48 -7.97
N SER A 366 2.10 31.41 -7.18
CA SER A 366 1.78 31.45 -5.74
C SER A 366 2.89 32.04 -4.86
N LEU A 367 4.10 32.20 -5.39
CA LEU A 367 5.26 32.71 -4.64
C LEU A 367 5.32 34.23 -4.71
N ASP A 368 5.35 34.91 -3.56
CA ASP A 368 5.57 36.37 -3.48
C ASP A 368 6.88 36.67 -2.73
N VAL A 369 7.68 37.58 -3.28
CA VAL A 369 9.01 37.90 -2.73
C VAL A 369 8.88 39.04 -1.72
N LYS A 370 9.37 38.82 -0.50
CA LYS A 370 9.45 39.85 0.55
C LYS A 370 10.57 40.85 0.35
#